data_AF-A0A7W9CBF9-F1
#
_entry.id   AF-A0A7W9CBF9-F1
#
_cell.length_a   1.000
_cell.length_b   1.000
_cell.length_c   1.000
_cell.angle_alpha   90.00
_cell.angle_beta   90.00
_cell.angle_gamma   90.00
#
_symmetry.space_group_name_H-M   'P 1'
#
loop_
_entity.id
_entity.type
_entity.pdbx_description
1 polymer ?
#
loop_
_entity_poly.entity_id
_entity_poly.type
_entity_poly.pdbx_seq_one_letter_code
_entity_poly.pdbx_strand_id
1 'polypeptide(L)'
;MGGQLNDADGAPTLDDPSNVAGIEMLKRITDAQGGFAAVKSFTDSFDTFGDNNQYVAGQVGAQVNAQWYPNVLGPYADQIDIEAVPFRDADGEPFSVASGTAFVIPVGAANPAAACAWMINLTSDDAWMAAGDARAQTLETDGGLNTGLFTGSPAADQEIREQFVTETGDAGFDQVISTFYDVVDYGQSFGSSPAGQEIQNELNNAVTAALLGDKTPEEALADAQEAAMRAYENATAG
;
A
#
# COMPACT_ATOMS: atom_id res chain seq x y z
N MET A 1 16.59 -9.20 9.44
CA MET A 1 15.39 -8.83 10.23
C MET A 1 15.12 -7.34 10.02
N GLY A 2 13.94 -7.02 9.50
CA GLY A 2 13.55 -5.63 9.18
C GLY A 2 13.12 -4.83 10.41
N GLY A 3 12.71 -3.59 10.17
CA GLY A 3 12.17 -2.68 11.17
C GLY A 3 10.76 -3.04 11.64
N GLN A 4 10.32 -2.41 12.74
CA GLN A 4 8.98 -2.55 13.34
C GLN A 4 8.42 -1.18 13.71
N LEU A 5 7.11 -0.98 13.53
CA LEU A 5 6.45 0.32 13.80
C LEU A 5 5.73 0.35 15.16
N ASN A 6 5.24 -0.80 15.59
CA ASN A 6 4.66 -1.01 16.90
C ASN A 6 4.93 -2.45 17.37
N ASP A 7 4.85 -2.67 18.68
CA ASP A 7 4.94 -4.00 19.28
C ASP A 7 3.59 -4.75 19.24
N ALA A 8 3.55 -5.92 19.89
CA ALA A 8 2.37 -6.78 19.96
C ALA A 8 1.20 -6.17 20.75
N ASP A 9 1.47 -5.22 21.64
CA ASP A 9 0.46 -4.48 22.42
C ASP A 9 0.05 -3.18 21.71
N GLY A 10 0.58 -2.94 20.50
CA GLY A 10 0.35 -1.75 19.70
C GLY A 10 1.09 -0.50 20.20
N ALA A 11 2.03 -0.64 21.14
CA ALA A 11 2.86 0.47 21.58
C ALA A 11 3.89 0.81 20.48
N PRO A 12 4.16 2.09 20.21
CA PRO A 12 5.07 2.50 19.14
C PRO A 12 6.50 2.01 19.41
N THR A 13 7.22 1.68 18.34
CA THR A 13 8.63 1.24 18.36
C THR A 13 9.46 1.95 17.30
N LEU A 14 9.12 3.22 17.01
CA LEU A 14 9.70 3.99 15.91
C LEU A 14 11.21 4.20 16.07
N ASP A 15 11.70 4.37 17.29
CA ASP A 15 13.12 4.55 17.60
C ASP A 15 13.91 3.23 17.73
N ASP A 16 13.32 2.09 17.39
CA ASP A 16 14.05 0.82 17.33
C ASP A 16 15.25 0.97 16.37
N PRO A 17 16.49 0.61 16.79
CA PRO A 17 17.68 0.75 15.95
C PRO A 17 17.58 0.05 14.59
N SER A 18 16.73 -0.97 14.46
CA SER A 18 16.48 -1.65 13.19
C SER A 18 15.77 -0.78 12.14
N ASN A 19 15.04 0.27 12.56
CA ASN A 19 14.34 1.21 11.67
C ASN A 19 15.28 2.20 10.99
N VAL A 20 16.43 2.51 11.60
CA VAL A 20 17.42 3.48 11.12
C VAL A 20 17.89 3.14 9.71
N ALA A 21 18.23 1.87 9.47
CA ALA A 21 18.73 1.40 8.18
C ALA A 21 17.75 1.64 7.02
N GLY A 22 16.44 1.61 7.31
CA GLY A 22 15.40 1.91 6.32
C GLY A 22 15.42 3.36 5.87
N ILE A 23 15.51 4.30 6.82
CA ILE A 23 15.61 5.75 6.53
C ILE A 23 16.93 6.07 5.84
N GLU A 24 18.04 5.49 6.28
CA GLU A 24 19.34 5.68 5.62
C GLU A 24 19.32 5.20 4.16
N MET A 25 18.68 4.06 3.88
CA MET A 25 18.53 3.55 2.53
C MET A 25 17.67 4.49 1.68
N LEU A 26 16.52 4.93 2.19
CA LEU A 26 15.66 5.92 1.52
C LEU A 26 16.40 7.22 1.23
N LYS A 27 17.22 7.68 2.18
CA LYS A 27 18.06 8.87 2.01
C LYS A 27 19.06 8.70 0.87
N ARG A 28 19.79 7.58 0.83
CA ARG A 28 20.75 7.30 -0.26
C ARG A 28 20.07 7.27 -1.63
N ILE A 29 18.89 6.64 -1.74
CA ILE A 29 18.12 6.60 -3.00
C ILE A 29 17.71 8.01 -3.40
N THR A 30 17.13 8.76 -2.47
CA THR A 30 16.60 10.11 -2.71
C THR A 30 17.71 11.10 -3.07
N ASP A 31 18.84 11.05 -2.36
CA ASP A 31 20.01 11.90 -2.63
C ASP A 31 20.62 11.58 -4.00
N ALA A 32 20.68 10.29 -4.39
CA ALA A 32 21.12 9.87 -5.72
C ALA A 32 20.20 10.37 -6.85
N GLN A 33 18.93 10.66 -6.56
CA GLN A 33 17.95 11.23 -7.48
C GLN A 33 17.89 12.76 -7.46
N GLY A 34 18.81 13.43 -6.76
CA GLY A 34 18.89 14.89 -6.69
C GLY A 34 18.32 15.52 -5.41
N GLY A 35 18.02 14.71 -4.40
CA GLY A 35 17.60 15.15 -3.07
C GLY A 35 16.08 15.29 -2.91
N PHE A 36 15.62 15.26 -1.67
CA PHE A 36 14.20 15.09 -1.33
C PHE A 36 13.29 16.16 -1.93
N ALA A 37 13.68 17.43 -1.88
CA ALA A 37 12.86 18.52 -2.42
C ALA A 37 12.66 18.40 -3.94
N ALA A 38 13.70 18.00 -4.68
CA ALA A 38 13.63 17.81 -6.12
C ALA A 38 12.77 16.60 -6.47
N VAL A 39 12.99 15.47 -5.79
CA VAL A 39 12.19 14.25 -5.94
C VAL A 39 10.72 14.53 -5.64
N LYS A 40 10.41 15.18 -4.50
CA LYS A 40 9.04 15.52 -4.11
C LYS A 40 8.36 16.42 -5.12
N SER A 41 9.03 17.48 -5.57
CA SER A 41 8.49 18.38 -6.59
C SER A 41 8.24 17.67 -7.92
N PHE A 42 9.09 16.70 -8.28
CA PHE A 42 8.91 15.91 -9.48
C PHE A 42 7.71 14.96 -9.35
N THR A 43 7.62 14.20 -8.26
CA THR A 43 6.50 13.27 -8.02
C THR A 43 5.16 13.99 -7.86
N ASP A 44 5.15 15.21 -7.33
CA ASP A 44 3.94 16.04 -7.20
C ASP A 44 3.37 16.50 -8.56
N SER A 45 4.17 16.39 -9.62
CA SER A 45 3.74 16.71 -10.99
C SER A 45 3.13 15.53 -11.74
N PHE A 46 3.11 14.32 -11.16
CA PHE A 46 2.62 13.13 -11.83
C PHE A 46 1.10 13.21 -12.08
N ASP A 47 0.72 12.92 -13.32
CA ASP A 47 -0.68 12.75 -13.73
C ASP A 47 -1.10 11.29 -13.53
N THR A 48 -0.99 10.80 -12.28
CA THR A 48 -1.13 9.37 -11.95
C THR A 48 -2.39 8.72 -12.53
N PHE A 49 -3.49 9.47 -12.65
CA PHE A 49 -4.79 8.98 -13.12
C PHE A 49 -5.22 9.56 -14.47
N GLY A 50 -4.37 10.31 -15.16
CA GLY A 50 -4.69 10.93 -16.44
C GLY A 50 -3.80 10.46 -17.58
N ASP A 51 -4.07 10.99 -18.77
CA ASP A 51 -3.45 10.57 -20.03
C ASP A 51 -1.94 10.83 -20.08
N ASN A 52 -1.42 11.69 -19.21
CA ASN A 52 0.02 11.94 -19.09
C ASN A 52 0.63 11.22 -17.89
N ASN A 53 0.11 10.03 -17.55
CA ASN A 53 0.65 9.15 -16.52
C ASN A 53 2.18 9.01 -16.64
N GLN A 54 2.87 8.94 -15.50
CA GLN A 54 4.32 9.02 -15.45
C GLN A 54 5.05 7.89 -16.21
N TYR A 55 4.42 6.73 -16.39
CA TYR A 55 4.96 5.66 -17.24
C TYR A 55 4.80 6.00 -18.72
N VAL A 56 3.62 6.48 -19.13
CA VAL A 56 3.32 6.92 -20.51
C VAL A 56 4.22 8.09 -20.92
N ALA A 57 4.45 9.03 -20.00
CA ALA A 57 5.32 10.19 -20.21
C ALA A 57 6.82 9.86 -20.16
N GLY A 58 7.21 8.61 -19.88
CA GLY A 58 8.61 8.20 -19.74
C GLY A 58 9.35 8.89 -18.58
N GLN A 59 8.61 9.32 -17.55
CA GLN A 59 9.14 10.04 -16.41
C GLN A 59 9.77 9.12 -15.35
N VAL A 60 9.33 7.86 -15.29
CA VAL A 60 9.82 6.86 -14.33
C VAL A 60 10.30 5.60 -15.03
N GLY A 61 11.40 5.03 -14.54
CA GLY A 61 11.87 3.70 -14.96
C GLY A 61 11.45 2.57 -14.01
N ALA A 62 11.22 2.89 -12.74
CA ALA A 62 10.74 1.96 -11.73
C ALA A 62 10.09 2.74 -10.57
N GLN A 63 9.04 2.17 -9.98
CA GLN A 63 8.33 2.74 -8.82
C GLN A 63 7.73 1.61 -7.99
N VAL A 64 7.66 1.81 -6.67
CA VAL A 64 6.88 0.95 -5.77
C VAL A 64 5.42 1.40 -5.85
N ASN A 65 4.55 0.50 -6.30
CA ASN A 65 3.12 0.76 -6.43
C ASN A 65 2.31 -0.36 -5.77
N ALA A 66 1.09 -0.01 -5.35
CA ALA A 66 0.13 -0.97 -4.84
C ALA A 66 -0.50 -1.78 -5.98
N GLN A 67 -1.07 -2.93 -5.62
CA GLN A 67 -1.67 -3.90 -6.54
C GLN A 67 -2.85 -3.38 -7.37
N TRP A 68 -3.43 -2.25 -7.01
CA TRP A 68 -4.48 -1.61 -7.81
C TRP A 68 -3.93 -0.85 -9.03
N TYR A 69 -2.65 -0.49 -9.03
CA TYR A 69 -2.06 0.40 -10.05
C TYR A 69 -2.08 -0.14 -11.49
N PRO A 70 -1.94 -1.45 -11.76
CA PRO A 70 -2.12 -2.00 -13.10
C PRO A 70 -3.49 -1.68 -13.72
N ASN A 71 -4.55 -1.47 -12.92
CA ASN A 71 -5.85 -1.02 -13.43
C ASN A 71 -5.80 0.38 -14.03
N VAL A 72 -4.99 1.26 -13.43
CA VAL A 72 -4.78 2.62 -13.92
C VAL A 72 -3.94 2.63 -15.19
N LEU A 73 -3.02 1.66 -15.32
CA LEU A 73 -2.19 1.51 -16.52
C LEU A 73 -2.89 0.77 -17.67
N GLY A 74 -3.96 0.02 -17.41
CA GLY A 74 -4.67 -0.79 -18.40
C GLY A 74 -5.06 -0.05 -19.70
N PRO A 75 -5.56 1.21 -19.65
CA PRO A 75 -5.86 2.00 -20.84
C PRO A 75 -4.64 2.34 -21.73
N TYR A 76 -3.43 2.16 -21.20
CA TYR A 76 -2.17 2.52 -21.86
C TYR A 76 -1.31 1.28 -22.16
N ALA A 77 -1.88 0.07 -22.12
CA ALA A 77 -1.14 -1.18 -22.26
C ALA A 77 -0.38 -1.30 -23.60
N ASP A 78 -0.83 -0.60 -24.65
CA ASP A 78 -0.17 -0.56 -25.95
C ASP A 78 0.95 0.50 -26.06
N GLN A 79 1.17 1.28 -25.01
CA GLN A 79 2.11 2.41 -24.97
C GLN A 79 3.26 2.21 -23.99
N ILE A 80 3.18 1.21 -23.12
CA ILE A 80 4.15 0.97 -22.06
C ILE A 80 4.59 -0.49 -22.05
N ASP A 81 5.86 -0.70 -21.71
CA ASP A 81 6.40 -2.02 -21.37
C ASP A 81 6.58 -2.08 -19.86
N ILE A 82 5.94 -3.05 -19.19
CA ILE A 82 5.99 -3.18 -17.74
C ILE A 82 6.33 -4.60 -17.28
N GLU A 83 7.02 -4.66 -16.15
CA GLU A 83 7.26 -5.87 -15.37
C GLU A 83 7.16 -5.51 -13.88
N ALA A 84 6.76 -6.46 -13.06
CA ALA A 84 6.78 -6.33 -11.61
C ALA A 84 7.75 -7.32 -10.99
N VAL A 85 8.47 -6.88 -9.97
CA VAL A 85 9.27 -7.75 -9.11
C VAL A 85 8.87 -7.53 -7.66
N PRO A 86 8.92 -8.58 -6.82
CA PRO A 86 8.67 -8.41 -5.40
C PRO A 86 9.73 -7.48 -4.81
N PHE A 87 9.30 -6.67 -3.84
CA PHE A 87 10.24 -5.92 -3.03
C PHE A 87 11.06 -6.90 -2.17
N ARG A 88 12.32 -6.58 -1.90
CA ARG A 88 13.26 -7.49 -1.22
C ARG A 88 13.82 -6.86 0.04
N ASP A 89 14.05 -7.70 1.04
CA ASP A 89 14.71 -7.30 2.28
C ASP A 89 16.24 -7.22 2.12
N ALA A 90 16.94 -6.93 3.22
CA ALA A 90 18.40 -6.82 3.22
C ALA A 90 19.12 -8.14 2.93
N ASP A 91 18.46 -9.28 3.15
CA ASP A 91 18.97 -10.62 2.87
C ASP A 91 18.63 -11.06 1.43
N GLY A 92 17.83 -10.26 0.71
CA GLY A 92 17.40 -10.50 -0.66
C GLY A 92 16.12 -11.33 -0.75
N GLU A 93 15.48 -11.65 0.37
CA GLU A 93 14.23 -12.40 0.40
C GLU A 93 13.04 -11.49 0.06
N PRO A 94 12.03 -12.00 -0.67
CA PRO A 94 10.87 -11.21 -1.03
C PRO A 94 10.05 -10.86 0.22
N PHE A 95 9.57 -9.62 0.31
CA PHE A 95 8.58 -9.21 1.30
C PHE A 95 7.52 -8.30 0.69
N SER A 96 6.37 -8.27 1.34
CA SER A 96 5.21 -7.49 0.93
C SER A 96 4.49 -6.97 2.16
N VAL A 97 3.87 -5.79 2.02
CA VAL A 97 3.09 -5.17 3.07
C VAL A 97 1.62 -5.26 2.69
N ALA A 98 0.81 -5.83 3.58
CA ALA A 98 -0.63 -5.87 3.45
C ALA A 98 -1.25 -4.71 4.24
N SER A 99 -1.96 -3.84 3.53
CA SER A 99 -2.78 -2.78 4.09
C SER A 99 -4.10 -2.70 3.32
N GLY A 100 -5.03 -1.88 3.79
CA GLY A 100 -6.33 -1.73 3.17
C GLY A 100 -7.24 -0.82 3.98
N THR A 101 -8.51 -0.87 3.63
CA THR A 101 -9.57 -0.10 4.28
C THR A 101 -10.55 -1.05 4.96
N ALA A 102 -11.09 -0.64 6.10
CA ALA A 102 -12.12 -1.38 6.81
C ALA A 102 -13.33 -0.49 7.08
N PHE A 103 -14.52 -1.10 7.13
CA PHE A 103 -15.70 -0.44 7.65
C PHE A 103 -15.64 -0.36 9.17
N VAL A 104 -16.08 0.77 9.73
CA VAL A 104 -16.13 1.00 11.17
C VAL A 104 -17.51 1.48 11.60
N ILE A 105 -17.97 1.06 12.78
CA ILE A 105 -19.22 1.51 13.39
C ILE A 105 -18.86 2.51 14.50
N PRO A 106 -19.22 3.80 14.38
CA PRO A 106 -18.94 4.78 15.41
C PRO A 106 -19.61 4.42 16.74
N VAL A 107 -18.92 4.69 17.85
CA VAL A 107 -19.53 4.63 19.19
C VAL A 107 -20.71 5.60 19.24
N GLY A 108 -21.87 5.12 19.71
CA GLY A 108 -23.10 5.91 19.75
C GLY A 108 -23.89 5.94 18.44
N ALA A 109 -23.53 5.13 17.44
CA ALA A 109 -24.37 4.94 16.26
C ALA A 109 -25.81 4.56 16.67
N ALA A 110 -26.81 5.13 16.00
CA ALA A 110 -28.21 4.91 16.35
C ALA A 110 -28.68 3.46 16.07
N ASN A 111 -28.08 2.81 15.07
CA ASN A 111 -28.44 1.45 14.63
C ASN A 111 -27.19 0.58 14.38
N PRO A 112 -26.39 0.27 15.43
CA PRO A 112 -25.12 -0.42 15.26
C PRO A 112 -25.31 -1.85 14.74
N ALA A 113 -26.39 -2.53 15.14
CA ALA A 113 -26.70 -3.88 14.65
C ALA A 113 -26.99 -3.91 13.14
N ALA A 114 -27.75 -2.92 12.63
CA ALA A 114 -28.06 -2.84 11.20
C ALA A 114 -26.82 -2.47 10.38
N ALA A 115 -25.97 -1.57 10.89
CA ALA A 115 -24.69 -1.25 10.26
C ALA A 115 -23.79 -2.48 10.17
N CYS A 116 -23.68 -3.25 11.25
CA CYS A 116 -22.92 -4.50 11.27
C CYS A 116 -23.45 -5.53 10.26
N ALA A 117 -24.77 -5.75 10.24
CA ALA A 117 -25.39 -6.67 9.28
C ALA A 117 -25.15 -6.25 7.82
N TRP A 118 -25.21 -4.95 7.53
CA TRP A 118 -24.90 -4.42 6.21
C TRP A 118 -23.44 -4.64 5.82
N MET A 119 -22.49 -4.34 6.72
CA MET A 119 -21.05 -4.55 6.47
C MET A 119 -20.74 -6.01 6.19
N ILE A 120 -21.23 -6.94 7.02
CA ILE A 120 -21.02 -8.39 6.84
C ILE A 120 -21.56 -8.86 5.49
N ASN A 121 -22.76 -8.40 5.09
CA ASN A 121 -23.34 -8.78 3.82
C ASN A 121 -22.53 -8.22 2.64
N LEU A 122 -22.13 -6.95 2.71
CA LEU A 122 -21.38 -6.29 1.64
C LEU A 122 -19.99 -6.89 1.42
N THR A 123 -19.35 -7.41 2.46
CA THR A 123 -18.03 -8.04 2.38
C THR A 123 -18.10 -9.57 2.38
N SER A 124 -19.26 -10.16 2.07
CA SER A 124 -19.41 -11.61 1.92
C SER A 124 -18.79 -12.09 0.62
N ASP A 125 -18.39 -13.37 0.56
CA ASP A 125 -17.86 -13.98 -0.66
C ASP A 125 -18.87 -13.85 -1.82
N ASP A 126 -20.17 -14.07 -1.57
CA ASP A 126 -21.24 -13.87 -2.56
C ASP A 126 -21.27 -12.43 -3.11
N ALA A 127 -21.11 -11.42 -2.24
CA ALA A 127 -21.08 -10.03 -2.65
C ALA A 127 -19.82 -9.70 -3.46
N TRP A 128 -18.68 -10.29 -3.11
CA TRP A 128 -17.44 -10.13 -3.87
C TRP A 128 -17.50 -10.82 -5.24
N MET A 129 -18.11 -12.00 -5.33
CA MET A 129 -18.35 -12.68 -6.60
C MET A 129 -19.31 -11.89 -7.49
N ALA A 130 -20.35 -11.28 -6.92
CA ALA A 130 -21.22 -10.36 -7.64
C ALA A 130 -20.46 -9.11 -8.14
N ALA A 131 -19.49 -8.60 -7.37
CA ALA A 131 -18.62 -7.50 -7.80
C ALA A 131 -17.68 -7.93 -8.94
N GLY A 132 -17.13 -9.14 -8.89
CA GLY A 132 -16.33 -9.74 -9.96
C GLY A 132 -17.11 -9.86 -11.27
N ASP A 133 -18.35 -10.37 -11.20
CA ASP A 133 -19.27 -10.48 -12.34
C ASP A 133 -19.62 -9.12 -12.94
N ALA A 134 -19.99 -8.14 -12.09
CA ALA A 134 -20.28 -6.79 -12.54
C ALA A 134 -19.08 -6.12 -13.24
N ARG A 135 -17.87 -6.36 -12.73
CA ARG A 135 -16.63 -5.88 -13.36
C ARG A 135 -16.39 -6.56 -14.70
N ALA A 136 -16.57 -7.88 -14.80
CA ALA A 136 -16.43 -8.61 -16.05
C ALA A 136 -17.39 -8.07 -17.13
N GLN A 137 -18.66 -7.85 -16.79
CA GLN A 137 -19.65 -7.27 -17.71
C GLN A 137 -19.29 -5.84 -18.16
N THR A 138 -18.70 -5.05 -17.26
CA THR A 138 -18.21 -3.71 -17.61
C THR A 138 -17.08 -3.80 -18.64
N LEU A 139 -16.12 -4.71 -18.45
CA LEU A 139 -15.01 -4.92 -19.38
C LEU A 139 -15.45 -5.51 -20.72
N GLU A 140 -16.50 -6.34 -20.75
CA GLU A 140 -17.11 -6.79 -22.02
C GLU A 140 -17.67 -5.62 -22.84
N THR A 141 -18.18 -4.58 -22.19
CA THR A 141 -18.80 -3.43 -22.83
C THR A 141 -17.78 -2.35 -23.20
N ASP A 142 -16.90 -2.02 -22.26
CA ASP A 142 -16.01 -0.86 -22.35
C ASP A 142 -14.58 -1.25 -22.78
N GLY A 143 -14.27 -2.55 -22.78
CA GLY A 143 -12.92 -3.07 -22.99
C GLY A 143 -12.01 -2.88 -21.78
N GLY A 144 -10.72 -3.15 -21.97
CA GLY A 144 -9.70 -3.01 -20.93
C GLY A 144 -9.28 -4.35 -20.31
N LEU A 145 -8.45 -4.26 -19.28
CA LEU A 145 -7.81 -5.42 -18.65
C LEU A 145 -8.50 -5.77 -17.33
N ASN A 146 -8.76 -7.07 -17.12
CA ASN A 146 -9.21 -7.54 -15.82
C ASN A 146 -8.02 -7.98 -14.96
N THR A 147 -7.60 -7.13 -14.02
CA THR A 147 -6.50 -7.46 -13.10
C THR A 147 -6.99 -8.20 -11.84
N GLY A 148 -8.29 -8.51 -11.75
CA GLY A 148 -8.91 -9.10 -10.57
C GLY A 148 -9.29 -8.09 -9.49
N LEU A 149 -9.65 -8.62 -8.32
CA LEU A 149 -9.97 -7.86 -7.11
C LEU A 149 -9.17 -8.42 -5.93
N PHE A 150 -8.73 -7.52 -5.05
CA PHE A 150 -8.02 -7.84 -3.80
C PHE A 150 -8.88 -7.34 -2.65
N THR A 151 -9.64 -8.25 -2.06
CA THR A 151 -10.81 -7.99 -1.22
C THR A 151 -10.49 -8.07 0.28
N GLY A 152 -9.34 -8.66 0.63
CA GLY A 152 -9.01 -9.04 2.00
C GLY A 152 -9.61 -10.38 2.44
N SER A 153 -10.38 -11.06 1.56
CA SER A 153 -10.79 -12.46 1.72
C SER A 153 -9.98 -13.33 0.75
N PRO A 154 -9.05 -14.18 1.25
CA PRO A 154 -8.28 -15.07 0.37
C PRO A 154 -9.15 -15.98 -0.50
N ALA A 155 -10.31 -16.41 0.02
CA ALA A 155 -11.25 -17.25 -0.72
C ALA A 155 -11.86 -16.48 -1.91
N ALA A 156 -12.37 -15.27 -1.67
CA ALA A 156 -12.94 -14.45 -2.74
C ALA A 156 -11.88 -14.02 -3.76
N ASP A 157 -10.67 -13.66 -3.32
CA ASP A 157 -9.57 -13.25 -4.21
C ASP A 157 -9.17 -14.38 -5.15
N GLN A 158 -9.11 -15.62 -4.64
CA GLN A 158 -8.83 -16.81 -5.43
C GLN A 158 -9.96 -17.10 -6.42
N GLU A 159 -11.22 -17.12 -5.98
CA GLU A 159 -12.36 -17.42 -6.84
C GLU A 159 -12.51 -16.39 -7.96
N ILE A 160 -12.34 -15.10 -7.64
CA ILE A 160 -12.36 -14.01 -8.62
C ILE A 160 -11.22 -14.14 -9.63
N ARG A 161 -10.01 -14.48 -9.17
CA ARG A 161 -8.88 -14.74 -10.06
C ARG A 161 -9.19 -15.87 -11.03
N GLU A 162 -9.62 -17.02 -10.52
CA GLU A 162 -9.88 -18.20 -11.33
C GLU A 162 -11.02 -18.01 -12.32
N GLN A 163 -12.06 -17.26 -11.93
CA GLN A 163 -13.25 -17.10 -12.76
C GLN A 163 -13.18 -15.93 -13.76
N PHE A 164 -12.55 -14.82 -13.40
CA PHE A 164 -12.67 -13.57 -14.16
C PHE A 164 -11.35 -13.02 -14.70
N VAL A 165 -10.20 -13.47 -14.21
CA VAL A 165 -8.88 -13.02 -14.68
C VAL A 165 -8.38 -13.97 -15.76
N THR A 166 -8.24 -13.46 -16.98
CA THR A 166 -7.76 -14.22 -18.14
C THR A 166 -6.52 -13.53 -18.72
N GLU A 167 -5.81 -14.19 -19.63
CA GLU A 167 -4.70 -13.58 -20.36
C GLU A 167 -5.16 -12.27 -21.02
N THR A 168 -4.43 -11.21 -20.76
CA THR A 168 -4.73 -9.86 -21.27
C THR A 168 -4.36 -9.69 -22.74
N GLY A 169 -3.53 -10.60 -23.26
CA GLY A 169 -2.88 -10.46 -24.56
C GLY A 169 -1.59 -9.64 -24.52
N ASP A 170 -1.24 -9.09 -23.36
CA ASP A 170 0.03 -8.42 -23.07
C ASP A 170 0.82 -9.21 -22.01
N ALA A 171 1.97 -9.76 -22.41
CA ALA A 171 2.77 -10.61 -21.54
C ALA A 171 3.33 -9.87 -20.32
N GLY A 172 3.56 -8.55 -20.42
CA GLY A 172 4.02 -7.73 -19.30
C GLY A 172 2.92 -7.56 -18.26
N PHE A 173 1.71 -7.22 -18.69
CA PHE A 173 0.56 -7.14 -17.78
C PHE A 173 0.21 -8.49 -17.16
N ASP A 174 0.25 -9.59 -17.91
CA ASP A 174 0.01 -10.93 -17.37
C ASP A 174 1.04 -11.29 -16.28
N GLN A 175 2.32 -10.94 -16.50
CA GLN A 175 3.39 -11.13 -15.52
C GLN A 175 3.17 -10.27 -14.27
N VAL A 176 2.79 -9.00 -14.45
CA VAL A 176 2.52 -8.06 -13.36
C VAL A 176 1.35 -8.54 -12.52
N ILE A 177 0.23 -8.93 -13.15
CA ILE A 177 -0.96 -9.47 -12.47
C ILE A 177 -0.58 -10.73 -11.69
N SER A 178 0.16 -11.67 -12.28
CA SER A 178 0.61 -12.87 -11.57
C SER A 178 1.46 -12.51 -10.34
N THR A 179 2.41 -11.58 -10.50
CA THR A 179 3.28 -11.15 -9.41
C THR A 179 2.49 -10.58 -8.24
N PHE A 180 1.45 -9.77 -8.49
CA PHE A 180 0.63 -9.22 -7.41
C PHE A 180 -0.16 -10.28 -6.64
N TYR A 181 -0.61 -11.34 -7.30
CA TYR A 181 -1.22 -12.48 -6.63
C TYR A 181 -0.19 -13.36 -5.90
N ASP A 182 1.06 -13.41 -6.35
CA ASP A 182 2.12 -14.10 -5.62
C ASP A 182 2.52 -13.33 -4.35
N VAL A 183 2.60 -11.99 -4.42
CA VAL A 183 3.07 -11.18 -3.28
C VAL A 183 2.04 -10.98 -2.18
N VAL A 184 0.74 -11.17 -2.46
CA VAL A 184 -0.30 -11.02 -1.45
C VAL A 184 -0.30 -12.18 -0.45
N ASP A 185 0.11 -13.38 -0.87
CA ASP A 185 0.12 -14.60 -0.03
C ASP A 185 1.01 -14.47 1.22
N TYR A 186 2.11 -13.73 1.09
CA TYR A 186 3.06 -13.47 2.19
C TYR A 186 3.01 -12.02 2.70
N GLY A 187 1.98 -11.26 2.34
CA GLY A 187 1.80 -9.88 2.78
C GLY A 187 1.68 -9.77 4.31
N GLN A 188 2.49 -8.91 4.92
CA GLN A 188 2.46 -8.68 6.37
C GLN A 188 1.83 -7.31 6.69
N SER A 189 0.96 -7.28 7.70
CA SER A 189 0.48 -6.02 8.28
C SER A 189 1.53 -5.45 9.23
N PHE A 190 1.58 -4.12 9.33
CA PHE A 190 2.38 -3.42 10.36
C PHE A 190 1.82 -3.60 11.78
N GLY A 191 0.65 -4.22 11.92
CA GLY A 191 -0.05 -4.37 13.19
C GLY A 191 -1.07 -3.25 13.45
N SER A 192 -1.67 -3.27 14.63
CA SER A 192 -2.70 -2.32 15.03
C SER A 192 -2.30 -1.60 16.30
N SER A 193 -2.55 -0.31 16.36
CA SER A 193 -2.32 0.52 17.55
C SER A 193 -3.51 1.43 17.82
N PRO A 194 -3.91 1.65 19.10
CA PRO A 194 -4.83 2.72 19.47
C PRO A 194 -4.36 4.12 19.05
N ALA A 195 -3.06 4.29 18.81
CA ALA A 195 -2.45 5.54 18.34
C ALA A 195 -1.96 5.44 16.88
N GLY A 196 -2.47 4.50 16.09
CA GLY A 196 -1.95 4.20 14.74
C GLY A 196 -1.85 5.41 13.81
N GLN A 197 -2.80 6.35 13.86
CA GLN A 197 -2.73 7.58 13.07
C GLN A 197 -1.54 8.46 13.47
N GLU A 198 -1.27 8.58 14.77
CA GLU A 198 -0.14 9.37 15.26
C GLU A 198 1.18 8.71 14.91
N ILE A 199 1.27 7.37 15.06
CA ILE A 199 2.44 6.59 14.63
C ILE A 199 2.76 6.87 13.16
N GLN A 200 1.76 6.83 12.28
CA GLN A 200 1.94 7.08 10.85
C GLN A 200 2.37 8.52 10.57
N ASN A 201 1.75 9.50 11.23
CA ASN A 201 2.08 10.92 11.06
C ASN A 201 3.52 11.21 11.50
N GLU A 202 3.90 10.74 12.68
CA GLU A 202 5.22 10.99 13.25
C GLU A 202 6.32 10.23 12.51
N LEU A 203 6.04 9.02 12.01
CA LEU A 203 6.95 8.33 11.08
C LEU A 203 7.17 9.16 9.80
N ASN A 204 6.12 9.70 9.18
CA ASN A 204 6.25 10.53 7.99
C ASN A 204 7.04 11.82 8.27
N ASN A 205 6.84 12.44 9.44
CA ASN A 205 7.60 13.60 9.89
C ASN A 205 9.08 13.26 10.07
N ALA A 206 9.39 12.14 10.72
CA ALA A 206 10.76 11.68 10.92
C ALA A 206 11.48 11.41 9.60
N VAL A 207 10.83 10.66 8.70
CA VAL A 207 11.36 10.40 7.36
C VAL A 207 11.63 11.72 6.63
N THR A 208 10.67 12.65 6.62
CA THR A 208 10.84 13.94 5.96
C THR A 208 12.01 14.74 6.52
N ALA A 209 12.13 14.85 7.84
CA ALA A 209 13.22 15.57 8.50
C ALA A 209 14.59 14.96 8.18
N ALA A 210 14.70 13.63 8.19
CA ALA A 210 15.95 12.93 7.86
C ALA A 210 16.32 13.07 6.38
N LEU A 211 15.34 12.98 5.48
CA LEU A 211 15.56 13.13 4.04
C LEU A 211 15.98 14.56 3.67
N LEU A 212 15.41 15.58 4.32
CA LEU A 212 15.83 16.99 4.19
C LEU A 212 17.21 17.26 4.81
N GLY A 213 17.68 16.40 5.71
CA GLY A 213 18.93 16.58 6.44
C GLY A 213 18.80 17.54 7.64
N ASP A 214 17.58 17.82 8.08
CA ASP A 214 17.31 18.65 9.27
C ASP A 214 17.69 17.92 10.57
N LYS A 215 17.66 16.58 10.55
CA LYS A 215 18.02 15.69 11.66
C LYS A 215 18.71 14.44 11.14
N THR A 216 19.49 13.78 12.00
CA THR A 216 19.90 12.40 11.76
C THR A 216 18.68 11.47 11.80
N PRO A 217 18.70 10.30 11.13
CA PRO A 217 17.63 9.31 11.25
C PRO A 217 17.30 8.93 12.70
N GLU A 218 18.32 8.78 13.55
CA GLU A 218 18.17 8.45 14.96
C GLU A 218 17.45 9.55 15.74
N GLU A 219 17.87 10.82 15.58
CA GLU A 219 17.20 11.96 16.22
C GLU A 219 15.77 12.13 15.74
N ALA A 220 15.52 11.94 14.43
CA ALA A 220 14.19 12.06 13.85
C ALA A 220 13.24 10.97 14.37
N LEU A 221 13.70 9.72 14.45
CA LEU A 221 12.92 8.60 14.97
C LEU A 221 12.68 8.70 16.47
N ALA A 222 13.66 9.19 17.25
CA ALA A 222 13.51 9.41 18.68
C ALA A 222 12.40 10.45 18.99
N ASP A 223 12.38 11.56 18.26
CA ASP A 223 11.34 12.58 18.42
C ASP A 223 9.95 12.04 18.04
N ALA A 224 9.88 11.26 16.95
CA ALA A 224 8.65 10.61 16.52
C ALA A 224 8.15 9.57 17.53
N GLN A 225 9.06 8.79 18.13
CA GLN A 225 8.74 7.85 19.19
C GLN A 225 8.15 8.56 20.40
N GLU A 226 8.76 9.66 20.86
CA GLU A 226 8.25 10.42 22.01
C GLU A 226 6.83 10.95 21.75
N ALA A 227 6.58 11.49 20.56
CA ALA A 227 5.27 11.98 20.17
C ALA A 227 4.22 10.86 20.07
N ALA A 228 4.55 9.76 19.37
CA ALA A 228 3.67 8.62 19.23
C ALA A 228 3.37 7.95 20.57
N MET A 229 4.35 7.83 21.46
CA MET A 229 4.17 7.21 22.79
C MET A 229 3.22 8.02 23.65
N ARG A 230 3.30 9.37 23.63
CA ARG A 230 2.31 10.22 24.32
C ARG A 230 0.88 9.95 23.82
N ALA A 231 0.69 9.80 22.52
CA ALA A 231 -0.63 9.49 21.96
C ALA A 231 -1.10 8.10 22.38
N TYR A 232 -0.21 7.10 22.40
CA TYR A 232 -0.51 5.75 22.87
C TYR A 232 -0.90 5.72 24.35
N GLU A 233 -0.11 6.36 25.23
CA GLU A 233 -0.41 6.48 26.65
C GLU A 233 -1.77 7.15 26.88
N ASN A 234 -2.06 8.26 26.17
CA ASN A 234 -3.35 8.93 26.26
C ASN A 234 -4.52 8.04 25.80
N ALA A 235 -4.34 7.29 24.72
CA ALA A 235 -5.37 6.39 24.19
C ALA A 235 -5.61 5.16 25.09
N THR A 236 -4.62 4.75 25.88
CA THR A 236 -4.67 3.58 26.75
C THR A 236 -4.94 3.93 28.22
N ALA A 237 -4.98 5.21 28.58
CA ALA A 237 -5.01 5.68 29.97
C ALA A 237 -6.25 5.26 30.80
N GLY A 238 -7.34 4.79 30.17
CA GLY A 238 -8.51 4.26 30.89
C GLY A 238 -9.41 5.30 31.53
#